data_AF-A0A923GL46-F1
#
_entry.id   AF-A0A923GL46-F1
#
_cell.length_a   1.000
_cell.length_b   1.000
_cell.length_c   1.000
_cell.angle_alpha   90.00
_cell.angle_beta   90.00
_cell.angle_gamma   90.00
#
_symmetry.space_group_name_H-M   'P 1'
#
loop_
_entity.id
_entity.type
_entity.pdbx_description
1 polymer ?
#
loop_
_entity_poly.entity_id
_entity_poly.type
_entity_poly.pdbx_seq_one_letter_code
_entity_poly.pdbx_strand_id
1 'polypeptide(L)'
;MKAVIKSIDLNDAIGFDQYWPDDEKIFGIWLTVQIGPDDQEGGHLFQILVCTPDWIKNKYCSQGAVWGRHMLIVFEYDKDLIVKEISNYVDGCSGKEFWDVAQKLSRIGAWEFEDYEP
;
A
#
# COMPACT_ATOMS: atom_id res chain seq x y z
N MET A 1 -8.24 14.31 13.55
CA MET A 1 -8.25 12.86 13.79
C MET A 1 -6.99 12.18 13.26
N LYS A 2 -6.71 10.97 13.79
CA LYS A 2 -5.71 10.03 13.27
C LYS A 2 -6.44 8.86 12.58
N ALA A 3 -5.75 8.19 11.68
CA ALA A 3 -6.21 6.93 11.12
C ALA A 3 -5.33 5.78 11.62
N VAL A 4 -5.89 4.58 11.62
CA VAL A 4 -5.20 3.34 11.99
C VAL A 4 -5.37 2.30 10.89
N ILE A 5 -4.37 1.46 10.73
CA ILE A 5 -4.47 0.27 9.87
C ILE A 5 -5.39 -0.73 10.57
N LYS A 6 -6.42 -1.18 9.87
CA LYS A 6 -7.37 -2.21 10.32
C LYS A 6 -6.95 -3.60 9.84
N SER A 7 -6.49 -3.69 8.59
CA SER A 7 -5.97 -4.93 7.99
C SER A 7 -4.99 -4.64 6.86
N ILE A 8 -4.15 -5.63 6.56
CA ILE A 8 -3.31 -5.70 5.37
C ILE A 8 -3.49 -7.10 4.78
N ASP A 9 -3.90 -7.20 3.52
CA ASP A 9 -4.08 -8.47 2.82
C ASP A 9 -3.68 -8.37 1.35
N LEU A 10 -3.67 -9.51 0.66
CA LEU A 10 -3.34 -9.61 -0.77
C LEU A 10 -4.57 -9.61 -1.68
N ASN A 11 -5.77 -9.64 -1.09
CA ASN A 11 -7.02 -9.96 -1.78
C ASN A 11 -6.90 -11.22 -2.67
N ASP A 12 -6.22 -12.24 -2.15
CA ASP A 12 -5.91 -13.50 -2.83
C ASP A 12 -6.29 -14.70 -1.92
N ALA A 13 -6.19 -15.92 -2.46
CA ALA A 13 -6.46 -17.16 -1.74
C ALA A 13 -5.51 -17.40 -0.57
N ILE A 14 -4.31 -16.81 -0.61
CA ILE A 14 -3.35 -16.82 0.50
C ILE A 14 -3.33 -15.46 1.20
N GLY A 15 -3.28 -15.48 2.53
CA GLY A 15 -3.12 -14.27 3.33
C GLY A 15 -1.70 -13.72 3.25
N PHE A 16 -1.54 -12.41 3.49
CA PHE A 16 -0.23 -11.75 3.52
C PHE A 16 0.72 -12.38 4.55
N ASP A 17 0.18 -12.93 5.65
CA ASP A 17 0.96 -13.62 6.66
C ASP A 17 1.63 -14.91 6.19
N GLN A 18 1.10 -15.52 5.13
CA GLN A 18 1.57 -16.80 4.58
C GLN A 18 2.32 -16.63 3.26
N TYR A 19 2.38 -15.40 2.75
CA TYR A 19 3.04 -15.11 1.49
C TYR A 19 4.56 -15.12 1.64
N TRP A 20 5.24 -15.72 0.67
CA TRP A 20 6.67 -15.59 0.45
C TRP A 20 6.94 -15.63 -1.06
N PRO A 21 7.74 -14.71 -1.62
CA PRO A 21 8.08 -14.74 -3.05
C PRO A 21 9.09 -15.85 -3.35
N ASP A 22 9.11 -16.33 -4.60
CA ASP A 22 10.13 -17.29 -5.05
C ASP A 22 11.55 -16.68 -5.04
N ASP A 23 11.67 -15.37 -5.28
CA ASP A 23 12.89 -14.59 -5.18
C ASP A 23 12.61 -13.26 -4.46
N GLU A 24 13.18 -13.13 -3.26
CA GLU A 24 13.02 -11.96 -2.40
C GLU A 24 13.54 -10.67 -3.03
N LYS A 25 14.46 -10.74 -4.00
CA LYS A 25 15.00 -9.58 -4.71
C LYS A 25 14.25 -9.27 -5.99
N ILE A 26 13.36 -10.15 -6.45
CA ILE A 26 12.62 -9.98 -7.71
C ILE A 26 11.14 -10.31 -7.49
N PHE A 27 10.42 -9.43 -6.78
CA PHE A 27 8.98 -9.57 -6.57
C PHE A 27 8.22 -8.26 -6.72
N GLY A 28 6.92 -8.40 -6.99
CA GLY A 28 5.96 -7.31 -7.02
C GLY A 28 4.57 -7.84 -6.67
N ILE A 29 3.97 -7.31 -5.61
CA ILE A 29 2.66 -7.71 -5.09
C ILE A 29 1.79 -6.51 -4.75
N TRP A 30 0.50 -6.66 -4.95
CA TRP A 30 -0.48 -5.68 -4.48
C TRP A 30 -0.88 -6.02 -3.05
N LEU A 31 -0.78 -5.03 -2.16
CA LEU A 31 -1.39 -5.06 -0.84
C LEU A 31 -2.66 -4.24 -0.87
N THR A 32 -3.73 -4.78 -0.29
CA THR A 32 -4.91 -4.03 0.09
C THR A 32 -4.77 -3.66 1.57
N VAL A 33 -4.69 -2.37 1.86
CA VAL A 33 -4.59 -1.84 3.22
C VAL A 33 -5.92 -1.19 3.57
N GLN A 34 -6.60 -1.73 4.57
CA GLN A 34 -7.81 -1.10 5.11
C GLN A 34 -7.42 -0.10 6.20
N ILE A 35 -7.79 1.16 6.01
CA ILE A 35 -7.43 2.25 6.92
C ILE A 35 -8.70 2.99 7.34
N GLY A 36 -8.87 3.20 8.64
CA GLY A 36 -10.09 3.82 9.19
C GLY A 36 -9.83 4.65 10.45
N PRO A 37 -10.85 5.37 10.94
CA PRO A 37 -10.84 6.00 12.27
C PRO A 37 -10.57 4.95 13.36
N ASP A 38 -9.91 5.32 14.45
CA ASP A 38 -9.61 4.39 15.56
C ASP A 38 -10.87 3.89 16.28
N ASP A 39 -11.90 4.73 16.34
CA ASP A 39 -13.18 4.49 17.01
C ASP A 39 -14.23 3.77 16.16
N GLN A 40 -13.91 3.39 14.92
CA GLN A 40 -14.82 2.69 14.01
C GLN A 40 -14.25 1.33 13.59
N GLU A 41 -15.12 0.34 13.37
CA GLU A 41 -14.71 -0.97 12.85
C GLU A 41 -14.35 -0.89 11.35
N GLY A 42 -15.10 -0.09 10.60
CA GLY A 42 -14.90 0.10 9.17
C GLY A 42 -13.66 0.94 8.82
N GLY A 43 -13.30 0.88 7.55
CA GLY A 43 -12.25 1.68 6.95
C GLY A 43 -12.36 1.64 5.44
N HIS A 44 -11.52 2.44 4.79
CA HIS A 44 -11.43 2.54 3.36
C HIS A 44 -10.26 1.72 2.83
N LEU A 45 -10.37 1.27 1.58
CA LEU A 45 -9.36 0.43 0.94
C LEU A 45 -8.35 1.27 0.14
N PHE A 46 -7.08 1.00 0.38
CA PHE A 46 -5.94 1.58 -0.34
C PHE A 46 -5.07 0.47 -0.90
N GLN A 47 -4.89 0.44 -2.23
CA GLN A 47 -4.03 -0.54 -2.88
C GLN A 47 -2.62 0.00 -3.10
N ILE A 48 -1.62 -0.73 -2.62
CA ILE A 48 -0.20 -0.36 -2.71
C ILE A 48 0.56 -1.49 -3.42
N LEU A 49 1.32 -1.17 -4.47
CA LEU A 49 2.23 -2.11 -5.11
C LEU A 49 3.53 -2.13 -4.33
N VAL A 50 3.82 -3.21 -3.62
CA VAL A 50 5.13 -3.44 -3.01
C VAL A 50 5.99 -4.18 -4.01
N CYS A 51 7.13 -3.61 -4.40
CA CYS A 51 7.99 -4.21 -5.42
C CYS A 51 9.47 -3.90 -5.23
N THR A 52 10.32 -4.70 -5.87
CA THR A 52 11.76 -4.48 -5.87
C THR A 52 12.25 -3.74 -7.12
N PRO A 53 13.39 -3.03 -7.05
CA PRO A 53 14.00 -2.41 -8.22
C PRO A 53 14.24 -3.38 -9.38
N ASP A 54 14.69 -4.61 -9.09
CA ASP A 54 14.93 -5.62 -10.11
C ASP A 54 13.62 -6.14 -10.73
N TRP A 55 12.54 -6.25 -9.94
CA TRP A 55 11.22 -6.54 -10.49
C TRP A 55 10.73 -5.43 -11.42
N ILE A 56 10.87 -4.15 -11.03
CA ILE A 56 10.50 -3.00 -11.87
C ILE A 56 11.28 -3.06 -13.19
N LYS A 57 12.60 -3.25 -13.11
CA LYS A 57 13.45 -3.36 -14.29
C LYS A 57 12.99 -4.50 -15.21
N ASN A 58 12.73 -5.67 -14.67
CA ASN A 58 12.30 -6.83 -15.45
C ASN A 58 10.90 -6.63 -16.06
N LYS A 59 9.98 -6.02 -15.29
CA LYS A 59 8.59 -5.80 -15.72
C LYS A 59 8.47 -4.75 -16.81
N TYR A 60 9.27 -3.69 -16.74
CA TYR A 60 9.10 -2.48 -17.54
C TYR A 60 10.26 -2.17 -18.50
N CYS A 61 11.26 -3.06 -18.62
CA CYS A 61 12.42 -2.85 -19.49
C CYS A 61 12.08 -2.48 -20.94
N SER A 62 10.96 -2.98 -21.47
CA SER A 62 10.52 -2.70 -22.84
C SER A 62 9.75 -1.39 -23.01
N GLN A 63 9.26 -0.78 -21.93
CA GLN A 63 8.43 0.43 -21.96
C GLN A 63 9.26 1.72 -21.92
N GLY A 64 10.48 1.67 -21.37
CA GLY A 64 11.41 2.81 -21.30
C GLY A 64 11.04 3.90 -20.26
N ALA A 65 9.77 4.03 -19.88
CA ALA A 65 9.30 4.87 -18.78
C ALA A 65 7.95 4.38 -18.24
N VAL A 66 7.72 4.55 -16.94
CA VAL A 66 6.43 4.25 -16.26
C VAL A 66 6.14 5.25 -15.15
N TRP A 67 4.86 5.47 -14.88
CA TRP A 67 4.43 6.23 -13.71
C TRP A 67 4.55 5.36 -12.45
N GLY A 68 5.43 5.72 -11.52
CA GLY A 68 5.69 4.97 -10.28
C GLY A 68 4.70 5.22 -9.14
N ARG A 69 3.49 5.70 -9.44
CA ARG A 69 2.50 6.08 -8.43
C ARG A 69 1.99 4.84 -7.69
N HIS A 70 1.77 4.96 -6.38
CA HIS A 70 1.28 3.91 -5.48
C HIS A 70 2.24 2.71 -5.32
N MET A 71 3.54 2.94 -5.47
CA MET A 71 4.58 1.93 -5.31
C MET A 71 5.36 2.14 -4.00
N LEU A 72 5.47 1.09 -3.19
CA LEU A 72 6.45 0.99 -2.11
C LEU A 72 7.63 0.15 -2.61
N ILE A 73 8.76 0.81 -2.86
CA ILE A 73 9.96 0.15 -3.39
C ILE A 73 10.83 -0.34 -2.23
N VAL A 74 11.00 -1.65 -2.11
CA VAL A 74 11.89 -2.29 -1.14
C VAL A 74 13.01 -3.04 -1.85
N PHE A 75 14.18 -3.21 -1.24
CA PHE A 75 15.32 -3.84 -1.93
C PHE A 75 15.31 -5.37 -1.86
N GLU A 76 14.58 -5.93 -0.89
CA GLU A 76 14.31 -7.34 -0.73
C GLU A 76 12.98 -7.53 -0.02
N TYR A 77 12.41 -8.74 -0.06
CA TYR A 77 11.20 -9.05 0.66
C TYR A 77 11.50 -9.14 2.16
N ASP A 78 11.05 -8.14 2.89
CA ASP A 78 11.03 -8.12 4.34
C ASP A 78 9.63 -7.68 4.77
N LYS A 79 8.82 -8.65 5.20
CA LYS A 79 7.45 -8.43 5.62
C LYS A 79 7.35 -7.39 6.75
N ASP A 80 8.24 -7.48 7.73
CA ASP A 80 8.21 -6.59 8.90
C ASP A 80 8.58 -5.16 8.51
N LEU A 81 9.56 -4.99 7.62
CA LEU A 81 9.90 -3.70 7.04
C LEU A 81 8.73 -3.12 6.25
N ILE A 82 8.08 -3.91 5.39
CA ILE A 82 6.93 -3.47 4.58
C ILE A 82 5.80 -2.97 5.50
N VAL A 83 5.43 -3.77 6.50
CA VAL A 83 4.39 -3.39 7.48
C VAL A 83 4.78 -2.12 8.23
N LYS A 84 6.04 -2.02 8.67
CA LYS A 84 6.56 -0.87 9.40
C LYS A 84 6.51 0.41 8.55
N GLU A 85 6.95 0.38 7.30
CA GLU A 85 6.97 1.56 6.45
C GLU A 85 5.56 2.05 6.11
N ILE A 86 4.62 1.13 5.84
CA ILE A 86 3.21 1.47 5.65
C ILE A 86 2.64 2.09 6.94
N SER A 87 2.88 1.47 8.09
CA SER A 87 2.42 1.95 9.41
C SER A 87 2.95 3.35 9.71
N ASN A 88 4.24 3.60 9.51
CA ASN A 88 4.87 4.89 9.72
C ASN A 88 4.23 5.99 8.86
N TYR A 89 3.88 5.68 7.60
CA TYR A 89 3.21 6.65 6.73
C TYR A 89 1.79 6.96 7.22
N VAL A 90 1.03 5.93 7.60
CA VAL A 90 -0.34 6.08 8.12
C VAL A 90 -0.34 6.89 9.42
N ASP A 91 0.57 6.59 10.34
CA ASP A 91 0.73 7.31 11.62
C ASP A 91 1.11 8.79 11.44
N GLY A 92 1.83 9.10 10.36
CA GLY A 92 2.18 10.46 9.96
C GLY A 92 1.01 11.26 9.37
N CYS A 93 -0.11 10.62 9.06
CA CYS A 93 -1.28 11.27 8.46
C CYS A 93 -2.31 11.68 9.52
N SER A 94 -2.56 12.99 9.63
CA SER A 94 -3.61 13.56 10.47
C SER A 94 -4.42 14.62 9.72
N GLY A 95 -5.71 14.75 10.02
CA GLY A 95 -6.63 15.68 9.35
C GLY A 95 -7.69 16.22 10.30
N LYS A 96 -8.60 17.09 9.84
CA LYS A 96 -9.77 17.45 10.65
C LYS A 96 -10.76 16.29 10.60
N GLU A 97 -11.10 15.87 9.39
CA GLU A 97 -12.00 14.74 9.08
C GLU A 97 -11.23 13.59 8.41
N PHE A 98 -11.89 12.44 8.25
CA PHE A 98 -11.23 11.25 7.67
C PHE A 98 -10.89 11.50 6.20
N TRP A 99 -11.73 12.27 5.50
CA TRP A 99 -11.48 12.66 4.12
C TRP A 99 -10.15 13.39 3.94
N ASP A 100 -9.76 14.28 4.87
CA ASP A 100 -8.46 14.97 4.82
C ASP A 100 -7.29 13.99 4.96
N VAL A 101 -7.48 12.92 5.74
CA VAL A 101 -6.49 11.85 5.94
C VAL A 101 -6.43 10.95 4.71
N ALA A 102 -7.58 10.53 4.18
CA ALA A 102 -7.69 9.72 2.98
C ALA A 102 -6.96 10.38 1.80
N GLN A 103 -7.16 11.68 1.57
CA GLN A 103 -6.49 12.45 0.53
C GLN A 103 -4.95 12.45 0.66
N LYS A 104 -4.39 12.32 1.87
CA LYS A 104 -2.95 12.16 2.09
C LYS A 104 -2.50 10.73 1.80
N LEU A 105 -3.29 9.75 2.23
CA LEU A 105 -3.04 8.33 1.98
C LEU A 105 -3.11 7.98 0.47
N SER A 106 -3.98 8.64 -0.30
CA SER A 106 -4.09 8.51 -1.77
C SER A 106 -2.83 8.92 -2.54
N ARG A 107 -1.81 9.46 -1.86
CA ARG A 107 -0.50 9.73 -2.46
C ARG A 107 0.36 8.48 -2.57
N ILE A 108 0.12 7.49 -1.70
CA ILE A 108 0.91 6.25 -1.63
C ILE A 108 0.11 4.99 -1.97
N GLY A 109 -1.22 5.03 -1.94
CA GLY A 109 -2.07 3.92 -2.33
C GLY A 109 -3.25 4.37 -3.18
N ALA A 110 -3.65 3.55 -4.15
CA ALA A 110 -4.84 3.79 -4.94
C ALA A 110 -6.06 3.64 -4.04
N TRP A 111 -6.79 4.74 -3.85
CA TRP A 111 -7.94 4.76 -2.97
C TRP A 111 -9.22 4.42 -3.74
N GLU A 112 -10.11 3.61 -3.16
CA GLU A 112 -11.34 3.17 -3.84
C GLU A 112 -12.31 4.32 -4.21
N PHE A 113 -12.23 5.46 -3.52
CA PHE A 113 -12.99 6.68 -3.80
C PHE A 113 -12.11 7.82 -4.33
N GLU A 114 -10.93 7.50 -4.86
CA GLU A 114 -10.05 8.49 -5.47
C GLU A 114 -10.79 9.23 -6.60
N ASP A 115 -10.72 10.57 -6.56
CA ASP A 115 -11.40 11.48 -7.50
C ASP A 115 -12.93 11.32 -7.60
N TYR A 116 -13.59 10.70 -6.61
CA TYR A 116 -15.04 10.64 -6.56
C TYR A 116 -15.67 12.02 -6.33
N GLU A 117 -16.44 12.50 -7.31
CA GLU A 117 -17.32 13.67 -7.19
C GLU A 117 -18.78 13.18 -7.02
N PRO A 118 -19.48 13.56 -5.92
CA PRO A 118 -20.87 13.17 -5.65
C PRO A 118 -21.91 13.67 -6.66
#